data_AF-A0A7Y3GGP7-F1
#
_entry.id   AF-A0A7Y3GGP7-F1
#
_cell.length_a   1.000
_cell.length_b   1.000
_cell.length_c   1.000
_cell.angle_alpha   90.00
_cell.angle_beta   90.00
_cell.angle_gamma   90.00
#
_symmetry.space_group_name_H-M   'P 1'
#
loop_
_entity.id
_entity.type
_entity.pdbx_description
1 polymer ?
#
loop_
_entity_poly.entity_id
_entity_poly.type
_entity_poly.pdbx_seq_one_letter_code
_entity_poly.pdbx_strand_id
1 'polypeptide(L)'
;NYEGDPYTYYLYTITPKQIGKTERIIKKIKGVGLKVHMQLLSNDEGVDGFFWKPEELEDMRSEMDDMLDNFPETVISSKYYHEIITTGKMLGRKFGWMECPSVSQPIDKRKPQPKRLIEFIRWASDLETIHRCCTSETRNCSTCKDGAAHMSWVMVNKRAHIRTPKDLQNWIEVYEMFAKLYQFIPW
;
A
#
# COMPACT_ATOMS: atom_id res chain seq x y z
N ASN A 1 10.81 -8.61 -22.33
CA ASN A 1 10.74 -9.85 -21.52
C ASN A 1 9.38 -10.12 -20.91
N TYR A 2 8.55 -9.11 -20.58
CA TYR A 2 7.19 -9.32 -20.04
C TYR A 2 6.09 -8.60 -20.82
N GLU A 3 6.37 -8.15 -22.04
CA GLU A 3 5.40 -7.38 -22.83
C GLU A 3 4.13 -8.21 -23.07
N GLY A 4 2.97 -7.63 -22.72
CA GLY A 4 1.65 -8.25 -22.85
C GLY A 4 1.39 -9.47 -21.95
N ASP A 5 2.27 -9.79 -20.99
CA ASP A 5 2.09 -10.94 -20.12
C ASP A 5 0.87 -10.75 -19.19
N PRO A 6 -0.14 -11.64 -19.25
CA PRO A 6 -1.37 -11.51 -18.47
C PRO A 6 -1.22 -11.80 -16.97
N TYR A 7 -0.04 -12.25 -16.52
CA TYR A 7 0.24 -12.54 -15.11
C TYR A 7 1.27 -11.60 -14.48
N THR A 8 1.84 -10.71 -15.28
CA THR A 8 2.84 -9.76 -14.82
C THR A 8 2.23 -8.37 -14.67
N TYR A 9 2.61 -7.66 -13.61
CA TYR A 9 2.30 -6.25 -13.43
C TYR A 9 3.48 -5.52 -12.80
N TYR A 10 3.54 -4.21 -12.96
CA TYR A 10 4.54 -3.39 -12.29
C TYR A 10 4.04 -2.93 -10.91
N LEU A 11 4.84 -3.20 -9.90
CA LEU A 11 4.71 -2.51 -8.61
C LEU A 11 5.51 -1.20 -8.69
N TYR A 12 4.82 -0.09 -8.97
CA TYR A 12 5.44 1.22 -9.12
C TYR A 12 5.55 1.91 -7.77
N THR A 13 6.76 1.87 -7.21
CA THR A 13 7.11 2.51 -5.95
C THR A 13 7.49 3.97 -6.17
N ILE A 14 6.73 4.89 -5.60
CA ILE A 14 6.87 6.33 -5.76
C ILE A 14 7.57 6.93 -4.55
N THR A 15 8.45 7.90 -4.81
CA THR A 15 9.17 8.73 -3.83
C THR A 15 8.82 10.21 -4.05
N PRO A 16 9.07 11.10 -3.08
CA PRO A 16 8.78 12.53 -3.21
C PRO A 16 9.35 13.18 -4.49
N LYS A 17 10.54 12.75 -4.94
CA LYS A 17 11.20 13.29 -6.15
C LYS A 17 10.51 12.90 -7.47
N GLN A 18 9.47 12.07 -7.42
CA GLN A 18 8.72 11.56 -8.57
C GLN A 18 7.33 12.19 -8.75
N ILE A 19 6.93 13.12 -7.88
CA ILE A 19 5.74 13.94 -8.08
C ILE A 19 5.82 14.65 -9.45
N GLY A 20 4.72 14.68 -10.17
CA GLY A 20 4.58 15.22 -11.52
C GLY A 20 5.18 14.32 -12.62
N LYS A 21 5.57 13.08 -12.31
CA LYS A 21 6.21 12.16 -13.27
C LYS A 21 5.47 10.84 -13.45
N THR A 22 4.40 10.57 -12.70
CA THR A 22 3.73 9.26 -12.74
C THR A 22 3.12 8.98 -14.10
N GLU A 23 2.44 9.95 -14.73
CA GLU A 23 1.75 9.77 -16.00
C GLU A 23 2.69 9.26 -17.10
N ARG A 24 3.90 9.80 -17.18
CA ARG A 24 4.91 9.36 -18.14
C ARG A 24 5.27 7.87 -17.94
N ILE A 25 5.31 7.41 -16.69
CA ILE A 25 5.60 6.01 -16.36
C ILE A 25 4.40 5.12 -16.67
N ILE A 26 3.18 5.53 -16.28
CA ILE A 26 1.94 4.80 -16.59
C ILE A 26 1.77 4.62 -18.10
N LYS A 27 1.99 5.68 -18.91
CA LYS A 27 1.93 5.60 -20.38
C LYS A 27 2.91 4.59 -20.96
N LYS A 28 4.13 4.50 -20.42
CA LYS A 28 5.12 3.50 -20.84
C LYS A 28 4.66 2.08 -20.52
N ILE A 29 4.14 1.87 -19.31
CA ILE A 29 3.65 0.55 -18.86
C ILE A 29 2.43 0.11 -19.71
N LYS A 30 1.50 1.03 -19.94
CA LYS A 30 0.38 0.83 -20.86
C LYS A 30 0.85 0.45 -22.27
N GLY A 31 1.87 1.14 -22.78
CA GLY A 31 2.41 0.91 -24.12
C GLY A 31 2.96 -0.50 -24.35
N VAL A 32 3.34 -1.20 -23.29
CA VAL A 32 3.79 -2.62 -23.34
C VAL A 32 2.71 -3.60 -22.88
N GLY A 33 1.45 -3.15 -22.76
CA GLY A 33 0.30 -4.00 -22.45
C GLY A 33 0.26 -4.56 -21.02
N LEU A 34 0.98 -3.93 -20.08
CA LEU A 34 1.06 -4.40 -18.69
C LEU A 34 0.20 -3.56 -17.74
N LYS A 35 -0.16 -4.15 -16.59
CA LYS A 35 -0.84 -3.43 -15.50
C LYS A 35 0.16 -2.81 -14.52
N VAL A 36 -0.33 -1.92 -13.68
CA VAL A 36 0.48 -1.25 -12.65
C VAL A 36 -0.30 -1.01 -11.36
N HIS A 37 0.35 -1.26 -10.23
CA HIS A 37 -0.09 -0.82 -8.92
C HIS A 37 0.86 0.23 -8.38
N MET A 38 0.33 1.33 -7.86
CA MET A 38 1.13 2.40 -7.28
C MET A 38 1.24 2.20 -5.77
N GLN A 39 2.46 2.33 -5.24
CA GLN A 39 2.70 2.38 -3.80
C GLN A 39 3.68 3.49 -3.48
N LEU A 40 3.73 3.90 -2.22
CA LEU A 40 4.70 4.88 -1.75
C LEU A 40 5.86 4.19 -1.05
N LEU A 41 7.02 4.82 -1.09
CA LEU A 41 8.14 4.45 -0.24
C LEU A 41 8.44 5.59 0.71
N SER A 42 8.49 5.27 2.00
CA SER A 42 9.18 6.10 2.97
C SER A 42 10.42 5.39 3.50
N ASN A 43 11.41 6.16 3.94
CA ASN A 43 12.57 5.67 4.65
C ASN A 43 12.92 6.68 5.74
N ASP A 44 13.18 6.19 6.95
CA ASP A 44 13.52 6.96 8.13
C ASP A 44 14.92 6.62 8.68
N GLU A 45 15.71 5.83 7.94
CA GLU A 45 17.10 5.47 8.26
C GLU A 45 18.10 6.57 7.84
N GLY A 46 17.65 7.83 7.79
CA GLY A 46 18.50 8.98 7.48
C GLY A 46 18.92 9.11 6.00
N VAL A 47 18.23 8.42 5.08
CA VAL A 47 18.50 8.53 3.65
C VAL A 47 17.67 9.66 3.04
N ASP A 48 18.35 10.61 2.39
CA ASP A 48 17.70 11.75 1.75
C ASP A 48 16.74 11.36 0.61
N GLY A 49 15.61 12.07 0.54
CA GLY A 49 14.64 11.95 -0.56
C GLY A 49 13.56 10.88 -0.38
N PHE A 50 13.44 10.30 0.81
CA PHE A 50 12.39 9.33 1.16
C PHE A 50 11.46 9.80 2.29
N PHE A 51 11.61 11.06 2.70
CA PHE A 51 10.74 11.72 3.67
C PHE A 51 9.66 12.48 2.91
N TRP A 52 8.40 12.24 3.28
CA TRP A 52 7.24 12.89 2.69
C TRP A 52 6.78 14.05 3.54
N LYS A 53 6.57 15.20 2.91
CA LYS A 53 5.86 16.33 3.53
C LYS A 53 4.34 16.17 3.35
N PRO A 54 3.51 16.77 4.22
CA PRO A 54 2.06 16.72 4.08
C PRO A 54 1.55 17.19 2.71
N GLU A 55 2.07 18.32 2.21
CA GLU A 55 1.70 18.88 0.91
C GLU A 55 2.08 17.96 -0.25
N GLU A 56 3.24 17.30 -0.17
CA GLU A 56 3.69 16.32 -1.16
C GLU A 56 2.77 15.09 -1.22
N LEU A 57 2.20 14.69 -0.08
CA LEU A 57 1.24 13.58 -0.01
C LEU A 57 -0.13 13.96 -0.57
N GLU A 58 -0.55 15.21 -0.42
CA GLU A 58 -1.78 15.73 -1.02
C GLU A 58 -1.66 15.82 -2.54
N ASP A 59 -0.57 16.40 -3.04
CA ASP A 59 -0.25 16.45 -4.46
C ASP A 59 -0.17 15.03 -5.03
N MET A 60 0.50 14.13 -4.33
CA MET A 60 0.66 12.76 -4.78
C MET A 60 -0.67 11.99 -4.78
N ARG A 61 -1.54 12.21 -3.80
CA ARG A 61 -2.89 11.62 -3.80
C ARG A 61 -3.66 12.06 -5.04
N SER A 62 -3.66 13.36 -5.36
CA SER A 62 -4.34 13.88 -6.54
C SER A 62 -3.82 13.22 -7.81
N GLU A 63 -2.50 13.16 -7.96
CA GLU A 63 -1.87 12.54 -9.13
C GLU A 63 -2.16 11.03 -9.22
N MET A 64 -2.20 10.29 -8.09
CA MET A 64 -2.61 8.88 -8.08
C MET A 64 -4.07 8.70 -8.49
N ASP A 65 -4.98 9.55 -8.01
CA ASP A 65 -6.40 9.55 -8.38
C ASP A 65 -6.56 9.85 -9.88
N ASP A 66 -5.84 10.83 -10.42
CA ASP A 66 -5.84 11.18 -11.84
C ASP A 66 -5.34 10.02 -12.70
N MET A 67 -4.34 9.25 -12.25
CA MET A 67 -3.84 8.09 -12.99
C MET A 67 -4.86 6.96 -13.03
N LEU A 68 -5.61 6.75 -11.95
CA LEU A 68 -6.69 5.77 -11.92
C LEU A 68 -7.84 6.18 -12.84
N ASP A 69 -8.21 7.47 -12.85
CA ASP A 69 -9.31 7.99 -13.68
C ASP A 69 -8.97 7.98 -15.18
N ASN A 70 -7.73 8.34 -15.54
CA ASN A 70 -7.30 8.42 -16.94
C ASN A 70 -6.83 7.08 -17.53
N PHE A 71 -6.43 6.13 -16.68
CA PHE A 71 -5.92 4.83 -17.10
C PHE A 71 -6.53 3.66 -16.29
N PRO A 72 -7.87 3.55 -16.16
CA PRO A 72 -8.51 2.54 -15.31
C PRO A 72 -8.23 1.10 -15.78
N GLU A 73 -8.00 0.92 -17.08
CA GLU A 73 -7.61 -0.37 -17.67
C GLU A 73 -6.14 -0.74 -17.43
N THR A 74 -5.33 0.17 -16.90
CA THR A 74 -3.88 -0.06 -16.66
C THR A 74 -3.58 -0.03 -15.17
N VAL A 75 -4.17 0.89 -14.42
CA VAL A 75 -3.94 1.09 -13.00
C VAL A 75 -4.87 0.21 -12.18
N ILE A 76 -4.29 -0.75 -11.45
CA ILE A 76 -5.01 -1.58 -10.50
C ILE A 76 -4.89 -0.93 -9.12
N SER A 77 -5.90 -0.14 -8.76
CA SER A 77 -5.92 0.59 -7.49
C SER A 77 -7.35 0.93 -7.02
N SER A 78 -7.45 1.62 -5.89
CA SER A 78 -8.68 2.26 -5.38
C SER A 78 -8.35 3.64 -4.81
N LYS A 79 -9.23 4.62 -5.04
CA LYS A 79 -9.12 5.97 -4.43
C LYS A 79 -9.10 5.92 -2.90
N TYR A 80 -9.78 4.94 -2.30
CA TYR A 80 -9.75 4.76 -0.85
C TYR A 80 -8.37 4.30 -0.36
N TYR A 81 -7.69 3.44 -1.13
CA TYR A 81 -6.31 3.06 -0.82
C TYR A 81 -5.37 4.27 -0.97
N HIS A 82 -5.52 5.09 -2.01
CA HIS A 82 -4.75 6.33 -2.18
C HIS A 82 -4.91 7.26 -0.98
N GLU A 83 -6.15 7.48 -0.52
CA GLU A 83 -6.44 8.24 0.70
C GLU A 83 -5.70 7.67 1.92
N ILE A 84 -5.80 6.36 2.15
CA ILE A 84 -5.23 5.74 3.34
C ILE A 84 -3.71 5.82 3.35
N ILE A 85 -3.05 5.49 2.24
CA ILE A 85 -1.59 5.48 2.18
C ILE A 85 -1.02 6.91 2.29
N THR A 86 -1.68 7.90 1.67
CA THR A 86 -1.22 9.30 1.70
C THR A 86 -1.50 9.96 3.04
N THR A 87 -2.70 9.81 3.60
CA THR A 87 -3.08 10.46 4.86
C THR A 87 -2.64 9.69 6.11
N GLY A 88 -2.40 8.38 5.98
CA GLY A 88 -2.22 7.49 7.13
C GLY A 88 -3.46 7.43 8.02
N LYS A 89 -4.67 7.65 7.49
CA LYS A 89 -5.91 7.63 8.26
C LYS A 89 -6.93 6.65 7.68
N MET A 90 -7.62 5.92 8.56
CA MET A 90 -8.71 5.01 8.17
C MET A 90 -9.84 5.10 9.19
N LEU A 91 -11.04 5.51 8.74
CA LEU A 91 -12.23 5.67 9.57
C LEU A 91 -11.98 6.55 10.81
N GLY A 92 -11.21 7.64 10.65
CA GLY A 92 -10.83 8.57 11.72
C GLY A 92 -9.65 8.12 12.60
N ARG A 93 -9.15 6.90 12.43
CA ARG A 93 -7.97 6.38 13.15
C ARG A 93 -6.70 6.69 12.40
N LYS A 94 -5.58 6.85 13.10
CA LYS A 94 -4.25 7.09 12.52
C LYS A 94 -3.43 5.80 12.46
N PHE A 95 -2.77 5.54 11.33
CA PHE A 95 -1.85 4.43 11.18
C PHE A 95 -0.62 4.64 12.09
N GLY A 96 -0.09 3.53 12.60
CA GLY A 96 1.07 3.54 13.47
C GLY A 96 1.30 2.19 14.12
N TRP A 97 2.19 2.17 15.12
CA TRP A 97 2.57 0.94 15.81
C TRP A 97 1.38 0.18 16.38
N MET A 98 0.38 0.87 16.94
CA MET A 98 -0.79 0.22 17.55
C MET A 98 -1.86 -0.23 16.54
N GLU A 99 -1.71 0.11 15.26
CA GLU A 99 -2.68 -0.22 14.20
C GLU A 99 -2.09 -1.17 13.14
N CYS A 100 -0.76 -1.23 13.00
CA CYS A 100 -0.08 -1.99 11.95
C CYS A 100 -0.36 -3.51 12.04
N PRO A 101 -0.94 -4.14 11.01
CA PRO A 101 -1.24 -5.57 11.01
C PRO A 101 -0.06 -6.47 10.63
N SER A 102 1.06 -5.88 10.17
CA SER A 102 2.19 -6.57 9.55
C SER A 102 3.43 -6.56 10.45
N VAL A 103 3.28 -7.08 11.67
CA VAL A 103 4.37 -7.28 12.64
C VAL A 103 4.50 -8.77 12.91
N SER A 104 5.73 -9.29 12.90
CA SER A 104 6.02 -10.71 13.11
C SER A 104 5.42 -11.21 14.42
N GLN A 105 4.51 -12.19 14.31
CA GLN A 105 3.70 -12.68 15.43
C GLN A 105 4.50 -13.13 16.66
N PRO A 106 5.63 -13.87 16.53
CA PRO A 106 6.39 -14.35 17.69
C PRO A 106 6.99 -13.23 18.55
N ILE A 107 7.20 -12.04 17.98
CA ILE A 107 7.86 -10.92 18.69
C ILE A 107 6.92 -9.72 18.92
N ASP A 108 5.65 -9.84 18.55
CA ASP A 108 4.65 -8.81 18.77
C ASP A 108 4.12 -8.78 20.21
N LYS A 109 4.63 -7.85 21.02
CA LYS A 109 4.30 -7.69 22.44
C LYS A 109 3.20 -6.65 22.73
N ARG A 110 2.49 -6.13 21.71
CA ARG A 110 1.47 -5.08 21.88
C ARG A 110 0.29 -5.55 22.74
N LYS A 111 -0.26 -4.65 23.57
CA LYS A 111 -1.47 -4.86 24.39
C LYS A 111 -2.37 -3.62 24.36
N PRO A 112 -3.64 -3.71 23.92
CA PRO A 112 -4.22 -4.86 23.22
C PRO A 112 -3.54 -5.10 21.87
N GLN A 113 -3.62 -6.33 21.38
CA GLN A 113 -3.11 -6.66 20.05
C GLN A 113 -4.05 -6.11 18.96
N PRO A 114 -3.53 -5.49 17.89
CA PRO A 114 -4.36 -5.09 16.75
C PRO A 114 -4.83 -6.31 15.95
N LYS A 115 -5.81 -6.07 15.09
CA LYS A 115 -6.15 -7.02 14.01
C LYS A 115 -4.92 -7.21 13.13
N ARG A 116 -4.64 -8.45 12.74
CA ARG A 116 -3.39 -8.85 12.08
C ARG A 116 -3.63 -9.77 10.91
N LEU A 117 -2.64 -9.85 10.04
CA LEU A 117 -2.53 -10.93 9.06
C LEU A 117 -2.29 -12.25 9.79
N ILE A 118 -2.91 -13.32 9.33
CA ILE A 118 -2.84 -14.64 9.96
C ILE A 118 -1.40 -15.18 9.81
N GLU A 119 -0.77 -15.56 10.93
CA GLU A 119 0.56 -16.17 10.98
C GLU A 119 1.65 -15.38 10.23
N PHE A 120 1.55 -14.04 10.22
CA PHE A 120 2.56 -13.21 9.56
C PHE A 120 3.90 -13.27 10.30
N ILE A 121 4.95 -13.66 9.57
CA ILE A 121 6.33 -13.68 10.03
C ILE A 121 7.23 -13.15 8.91
N ARG A 122 8.08 -12.16 9.24
CA ARG A 122 9.14 -11.69 8.35
C ARG A 122 10.46 -12.38 8.71
N TRP A 123 10.85 -13.32 7.87
CA TRP A 123 12.19 -13.94 7.92
C TRP A 123 13.21 -13.06 7.19
N ALA A 124 14.45 -13.03 7.68
CA ALA A 124 15.61 -12.56 6.93
C ALA A 124 15.96 -13.58 5.83
N SER A 125 16.95 -13.24 5.00
CA SER A 125 17.41 -14.12 3.91
C SER A 125 18.09 -15.40 4.40
N ASP A 126 18.51 -15.45 5.66
CA ASP A 126 19.09 -16.64 6.31
C ASP A 126 18.02 -17.69 6.69
N LEU A 127 16.73 -17.34 6.60
CA LEU A 127 15.58 -18.16 7.01
C LEU A 127 15.56 -18.56 8.49
N GLU A 128 16.38 -17.93 9.32
CA GLU A 128 16.50 -18.18 10.76
C GLU A 128 16.17 -16.93 11.59
N THR A 129 16.59 -15.76 11.11
CA THR A 129 16.40 -14.51 11.82
C THR A 129 15.01 -13.96 11.56
N ILE A 130 14.25 -13.70 12.63
CA ILE A 130 12.95 -13.01 12.56
C ILE A 130 13.18 -11.51 12.68
N HIS A 131 12.74 -10.75 11.69
CA HIS A 131 12.65 -9.29 11.76
C HIS A 131 11.26 -8.85 12.24
N ARG A 132 11.18 -7.66 12.84
CA ARG A 132 9.91 -7.08 13.31
C ARG A 132 8.89 -6.86 12.21
N CYS A 133 9.28 -6.31 11.07
CA CYS A 133 8.38 -6.05 9.95
C CYS A 133 9.11 -6.09 8.61
N CYS A 134 8.36 -5.96 7.50
CA CYS A 134 8.89 -6.01 6.14
C CYS A 134 9.86 -4.88 5.77
N THR A 135 9.85 -3.76 6.49
CA THR A 135 10.63 -2.57 6.16
C THR A 135 11.94 -2.49 6.95
N SER A 136 11.89 -2.22 8.26
CA SER A 136 13.08 -2.25 9.12
C SER A 136 12.76 -2.46 10.60
N GLU A 137 13.76 -2.94 11.34
CA GLU A 137 13.66 -3.21 12.77
C GLU A 137 13.39 -1.93 13.58
N THR A 138 13.97 -0.80 13.16
CA THR A 138 13.90 0.49 13.88
C THR A 138 12.85 1.45 13.31
N ARG A 139 12.15 1.07 12.22
CA ARG A 139 11.15 1.90 11.55
C ARG A 139 10.17 2.59 12.52
N ASN A 140 10.07 3.90 12.42
CA ASN A 140 8.99 4.70 12.95
C ASN A 140 7.70 4.40 12.17
N CYS A 141 6.78 3.70 12.84
CA CYS A 141 5.52 3.29 12.22
C CYS A 141 4.60 4.47 11.88
N SER A 142 4.75 5.64 12.52
CA SER A 142 3.88 6.80 12.25
C SER A 142 4.16 7.48 10.91
N THR A 143 5.32 7.23 10.31
CA THR A 143 5.73 7.75 9.01
C THR A 143 5.78 6.66 7.93
N CYS A 144 5.41 5.42 8.29
CA CYS A 144 5.37 4.31 7.37
C CYS A 144 4.40 4.61 6.22
N LYS A 145 4.82 4.32 4.99
CA LYS A 145 4.04 4.45 3.76
C LYS A 145 4.03 3.18 2.94
N ASP A 146 4.38 2.05 3.57
CA ASP A 146 4.38 0.73 2.94
C ASP A 146 2.97 0.36 2.47
N GLY A 147 2.82 0.11 1.16
CA GLY A 147 1.52 -0.18 0.54
C GLY A 147 0.88 -1.46 1.07
N ALA A 148 1.68 -2.51 1.25
CA ALA A 148 1.19 -3.79 1.77
C ALA A 148 0.66 -3.66 3.21
N ALA A 149 1.34 -2.90 4.07
CA ALA A 149 0.90 -2.65 5.44
C ALA A 149 -0.43 -1.85 5.49
N HIS A 150 -0.58 -0.83 4.66
CA HIS A 150 -1.80 0.00 4.60
C HIS A 150 -2.98 -0.76 3.98
N MET A 151 -2.76 -1.48 2.88
CA MET A 151 -3.75 -2.36 2.27
C MET A 151 -4.21 -3.43 3.26
N SER A 152 -3.27 -4.08 3.95
CA SER A 152 -3.57 -5.07 4.99
C SER A 152 -4.38 -4.49 6.14
N TRP A 153 -4.12 -3.23 6.51
CA TRP A 153 -4.85 -2.55 7.58
C TRP A 153 -6.33 -2.42 7.25
N VAL A 154 -6.68 -2.11 5.99
CA VAL A 154 -8.07 -2.13 5.51
C VAL A 154 -8.65 -3.53 5.57
N MET A 155 -7.94 -4.51 4.99
CA MET A 155 -8.44 -5.88 4.86
C MET A 155 -8.80 -6.52 6.20
N VAL A 156 -7.92 -6.43 7.20
CA VAL A 156 -8.14 -7.05 8.53
C VAL A 156 -9.22 -6.32 9.36
N ASN A 157 -9.63 -5.12 8.95
CA ASN A 157 -10.64 -4.30 9.60
C ASN A 157 -12.00 -4.32 8.87
N LYS A 158 -12.35 -5.40 8.16
CA LYS A 158 -13.65 -5.56 7.47
C LYS A 158 -14.86 -5.14 8.31
N ARG A 159 -14.97 -5.64 9.55
CA ARG A 159 -16.11 -5.33 10.43
C ARG A 159 -16.28 -3.84 10.71
N ALA A 160 -15.20 -3.08 10.77
CA ALA A 160 -15.27 -1.62 10.98
C ALA A 160 -15.86 -0.89 9.75
N HIS A 161 -15.74 -1.49 8.57
CA HIS A 161 -16.28 -0.95 7.32
C HIS A 161 -17.74 -1.34 7.07
N ILE A 162 -18.31 -2.27 7.86
CA ILE A 162 -19.74 -2.62 7.79
C ILE A 162 -20.54 -1.64 8.68
N ARG A 163 -20.48 -0.35 8.34
CA ARG A 163 -21.17 0.72 9.07
C ARG A 163 -22.11 1.51 8.17
N THR A 164 -21.65 1.84 6.97
CA THR A 164 -22.42 2.54 5.94
C THR A 164 -22.17 1.87 4.58
N PRO A 165 -23.05 2.07 3.57
CA PRO A 165 -22.78 1.57 2.22
C PRO A 165 -21.45 2.06 1.66
N LYS A 166 -21.08 3.33 1.93
CA LYS A 166 -19.81 3.90 1.46
C LYS A 166 -18.59 3.26 2.14
N ASP A 167 -18.66 3.05 3.46
CA ASP A 167 -17.58 2.37 4.19
C ASP A 167 -17.40 0.93 3.67
N LEU A 168 -18.50 0.22 3.38
CA LEU A 168 -18.44 -1.14 2.85
C LEU A 168 -17.88 -1.16 1.42
N GLN A 169 -18.34 -0.25 0.55
CA GLN A 169 -17.82 -0.09 -0.80
C GLN A 169 -16.31 0.16 -0.78
N ASN A 170 -15.85 1.07 0.08
CA ASN A 170 -14.43 1.37 0.24
C ASN A 170 -13.60 0.12 0.60
N TRP A 171 -14.12 -0.76 1.48
CA TRP A 171 -13.46 -2.03 1.78
C TRP A 171 -13.47 -3.01 0.60
N ILE A 172 -14.61 -3.11 -0.11
CA ILE A 172 -14.75 -3.97 -1.29
C ILE A 172 -13.76 -3.56 -2.38
N GLU A 173 -13.65 -2.27 -2.69
CA GLU A 173 -12.73 -1.76 -3.73
C GLU A 173 -11.26 -2.06 -3.40
N VAL A 174 -10.85 -1.93 -2.13
CA VAL A 174 -9.49 -2.30 -1.71
C VAL A 174 -9.27 -3.81 -1.77
N TYR A 175 -10.28 -4.61 -1.41
CA TYR A 175 -10.20 -6.07 -1.53
C TYR A 175 -10.18 -6.54 -2.98
N GLU A 176 -10.97 -5.92 -3.86
CA GLU A 176 -10.96 -6.18 -5.30
C GLU A 176 -9.60 -5.85 -5.90
N MET A 177 -9.05 -4.68 -5.58
CA MET A 177 -7.68 -4.30 -5.94
C MET A 177 -6.68 -5.39 -5.51
N PHE A 178 -6.70 -5.82 -4.25
CA PHE A 178 -5.85 -6.92 -3.76
C PHE A 178 -6.06 -8.21 -4.57
N ALA A 179 -7.30 -8.64 -4.76
CA ALA A 179 -7.63 -9.86 -5.47
C ALA A 179 -7.15 -9.84 -6.93
N LYS A 180 -7.20 -8.69 -7.61
CA LYS A 180 -6.65 -8.48 -8.96
C LYS A 180 -5.13 -8.60 -9.01
N LEU A 181 -4.43 -8.00 -8.04
CA LEU A 181 -2.96 -8.04 -7.95
C LEU A 181 -2.41 -9.46 -7.76
N TYR A 182 -3.16 -10.30 -7.05
CA TYR A 182 -2.80 -11.71 -6.80
C TYR A 182 -3.50 -12.69 -7.75
N GLN A 183 -4.20 -12.20 -8.78
CA GLN A 183 -4.89 -13.03 -9.78
C GLN A 183 -5.91 -14.01 -9.19
N PHE A 184 -6.53 -13.64 -8.06
CA PHE A 184 -7.69 -14.37 -7.54
C PHE A 184 -8.96 -14.07 -8.35
N ILE A 185 -8.99 -12.90 -9.01
CA ILE A 185 -9.99 -12.49 -9.99
C ILE A 185 -9.30 -11.84 -11.20
N PRO A 186 -9.95 -11.78 -12.37
CA PRO A 186 -9.44 -11.06 -13.53
C PRO A 186 -9.22 -9.57 -13.25
N TRP A 187 -8.26 -8.96 -13.96
CA TRP A 187 -7.99 -7.52 -13.92
C TRP A 187 -9.19 -6.66 -14.34
#